data_AF-A0A9D6IVT9-F1
#
_entry.id   AF-A0A9D6IVT9-F1
#
_cell.length_a   1.000
_cell.length_b   1.000
_cell.length_c   1.000
_cell.angle_alpha   90.00
_cell.angle_beta   90.00
_cell.angle_gamma   90.00
#
_symmetry.space_group_name_H-M   'P 1'
#
loop_
_entity.id
_entity.type
_entity.pdbx_description
1 polymer ?
#
loop_
_entity_poly.entity_id
_entity_poly.type
_entity_poly.pdbx_seq_one_letter_code
_entity_poly.pdbx_strand_id
1 'polypeptide(L)'
;DRGNEAVNDGVNLRLPSGTAKGWGNLDYDVNLMLADKAFDANGQLAMDIFDFDGFLGDVMTVNLAYKPYFEVERRKYRFRILNAAVARFFKIALSDASPIIFIANDGNLLPRPVVLTQLDEQGIAERYDIVIDFSRYPVGHKVWMVNLAEHQTGRKPHEDLSIKEALSGQSDDPCVGRFLEFRIVRDPPSPDLSQVPDTLIPNPDLSKIPVAASRTFEFGRGADQTTSDPISSFFGPWGVKTDGGQMLAADFGRISAAPRFGTREIWTLKNGGGGWDHPIHIHFEEGQILARDGSASNVPAWERGRKDVYRLRPGGSVTLTMQFRDFGGMFMEHCHNTTHEDNAMLLRWEIDDGGGAFLRPLPTPIPTPQGVRFQAPSDILPSAFR
;
A
#
# COMPACT_ATOMS: atom_id res chain seq x y z
N ASP A 1 13.44 -14.45 5.07
CA ASP A 1 13.17 -14.89 6.45
C ASP A 1 12.47 -16.24 6.40
N ARG A 2 12.77 -17.17 7.32
CA ARG A 2 12.19 -18.53 7.31
C ARG A 2 10.87 -18.62 8.10
N GLY A 3 10.43 -17.55 8.76
CA GLY A 3 9.26 -17.58 9.64
C GLY A 3 9.44 -18.58 10.79
N ASN A 4 10.66 -18.68 11.31
CA ASN A 4 10.98 -19.44 12.51
C ASN A 4 12.18 -18.79 13.18
N GLU A 5 11.95 -18.12 14.29
CA GLU A 5 12.97 -17.32 14.99
C GLU A 5 14.04 -18.16 15.73
N ALA A 6 13.87 -19.48 15.85
CA ALA A 6 14.88 -20.35 16.46
C ALA A 6 15.94 -20.85 15.47
N VAL A 7 15.66 -20.81 14.16
CA VAL A 7 16.60 -21.29 13.13
C VAL A 7 17.72 -20.26 12.95
N ASN A 8 18.95 -20.65 13.29
CA ASN A 8 20.13 -19.80 13.10
C ASN A 8 21.10 -20.46 12.11
N ASP A 9 20.86 -20.25 10.81
CA ASP A 9 21.60 -20.85 9.71
C ASP A 9 22.42 -19.83 8.90
N GLY A 10 22.53 -18.59 9.39
CA GLY A 10 23.22 -17.48 8.72
C GLY A 10 22.44 -16.80 7.59
N VAL A 11 21.28 -17.32 7.18
CA VAL A 11 20.40 -16.73 6.15
C VAL A 11 19.08 -16.23 6.75
N ASN A 12 18.61 -16.89 7.79
CA ASN A 12 17.38 -16.53 8.47
C ASN A 12 17.53 -15.21 9.23
N LEU A 13 16.64 -14.25 8.99
CA LEU A 13 16.64 -12.95 9.67
C LEU A 13 16.13 -13.06 11.11
N ARG A 14 15.37 -14.14 11.40
CA ARG A 14 14.80 -14.43 12.72
C ARG A 14 13.87 -13.30 13.18
N LEU A 15 13.09 -12.74 12.25
CA LEU A 15 12.07 -11.76 12.58
C LEU A 15 11.03 -12.38 13.54
N PRO A 16 10.34 -11.57 14.38
CA PRO A 16 9.31 -12.09 15.28
C PRO A 16 8.28 -12.90 14.49
N SER A 17 8.20 -14.19 14.81
CA SER A 17 7.36 -15.14 14.08
C SER A 17 6.92 -16.29 14.96
N GLY A 18 7.76 -16.72 15.92
CA GLY A 18 7.52 -17.85 16.80
C GLY A 18 8.19 -19.14 16.37
N THR A 19 7.85 -20.21 17.07
CA THR A 19 8.52 -21.52 16.97
C THR A 19 7.57 -22.71 17.01
N ALA A 20 6.24 -22.48 17.03
CA ALA A 20 5.24 -23.54 17.15
C ALA A 20 5.25 -24.56 15.98
N LYS A 21 5.73 -24.15 14.80
CA LYS A 21 5.84 -24.90 13.55
C LYS A 21 7.29 -24.93 13.07
N GLY A 22 7.61 -25.93 12.25
CA GLY A 22 8.93 -26.01 11.60
C GLY A 22 9.24 -24.82 10.67
N TRP A 23 8.22 -24.22 10.05
CA TRP A 23 8.32 -23.05 9.17
C TRP A 23 6.99 -22.28 9.14
N GLY A 24 7.03 -21.00 8.75
CA GLY A 24 5.82 -20.18 8.56
C GLY A 24 5.03 -19.95 9.85
N ASN A 25 5.74 -19.73 10.96
CA ASN A 25 5.14 -19.37 12.24
C ASN A 25 4.49 -17.99 12.17
N LEU A 26 3.34 -17.87 12.80
CA LEU A 26 2.55 -16.64 12.90
C LEU A 26 2.18 -16.33 14.36
N ASP A 27 2.86 -16.98 15.33
CA ASP A 27 2.57 -16.82 16.76
C ASP A 27 2.79 -15.36 17.21
N TYR A 28 3.78 -14.72 16.60
CA TYR A 28 4.19 -13.33 16.87
C TYR A 28 4.26 -12.48 15.59
N ASP A 29 3.63 -12.93 14.49
CA ASP A 29 3.52 -12.22 13.20
C ASP A 29 2.02 -12.06 12.87
N VAL A 30 1.51 -10.83 13.05
CA VAL A 30 0.08 -10.55 13.14
C VAL A 30 -0.35 -9.59 12.02
N ASN A 31 -1.41 -9.94 11.28
CA ASN A 31 -2.00 -9.06 10.29
C ASN A 31 -3.00 -8.10 10.91
N LEU A 32 -2.88 -6.81 10.59
CA LEU A 32 -3.79 -5.74 10.98
C LEU A 32 -4.33 -5.05 9.72
N MET A 33 -5.59 -5.30 9.38
CA MET A 33 -6.30 -4.58 8.34
C MET A 33 -7.04 -3.40 8.97
N LEU A 34 -6.63 -2.17 8.64
CA LEU A 34 -7.30 -0.95 9.06
C LEU A 34 -8.30 -0.51 8.00
N ALA A 35 -9.50 -0.15 8.41
CA ALA A 35 -10.49 0.44 7.52
C ALA A 35 -11.45 1.30 8.33
N ASP A 36 -11.99 2.35 7.72
CA ASP A 36 -13.19 3.02 8.20
C ASP A 36 -14.43 2.48 7.49
N LYS A 37 -15.53 2.42 8.23
CA LYS A 37 -16.85 2.00 7.75
C LYS A 37 -17.90 2.97 8.27
N ALA A 38 -19.01 3.08 7.56
CA ALA A 38 -20.20 3.77 8.02
C ALA A 38 -21.38 2.79 7.99
N PHE A 39 -22.34 3.00 8.88
CA PHE A 39 -23.51 2.15 9.00
C PHE A 39 -24.78 3.01 9.07
N ASP A 40 -25.87 2.52 8.48
CA ASP A 40 -27.19 3.10 8.66
C ASP A 40 -27.77 2.78 10.06
N ALA A 41 -28.95 3.32 10.36
CA ALA A 41 -29.61 3.09 11.65
C ALA A 41 -30.00 1.61 11.91
N ASN A 42 -30.00 0.76 10.89
CA ASN A 42 -30.26 -0.68 11.01
C ASN A 42 -28.96 -1.51 11.08
N GLY A 43 -27.79 -0.86 11.08
CA GLY A 43 -26.49 -1.52 11.08
C GLY A 43 -26.06 -2.08 9.72
N GLN A 44 -26.69 -1.67 8.62
CA GLN A 44 -26.22 -2.00 7.27
C GLN A 44 -25.07 -1.08 6.86
N LEU A 45 -24.08 -1.61 6.14
CA LEU A 45 -23.03 -0.77 5.57
C LEU A 45 -23.64 0.29 4.67
N ALA A 46 -23.20 1.53 4.85
CA ALA A 46 -23.69 2.68 4.11
C ALA A 46 -22.52 3.42 3.44
N MET A 47 -22.77 3.95 2.25
CA MET A 47 -21.86 4.79 1.49
C MET A 47 -22.65 5.73 0.61
N ASP A 48 -22.23 6.99 0.50
CA ASP A 48 -22.73 7.89 -0.55
C ASP A 48 -22.01 7.57 -1.86
N ILE A 49 -22.72 6.91 -2.77
CA ILE A 49 -22.19 6.54 -4.08
C ILE A 49 -22.11 7.71 -5.08
N PHE A 50 -22.61 8.89 -4.70
CA PHE A 50 -22.56 10.11 -5.51
C PHE A 50 -21.52 11.12 -4.99
N ASP A 51 -20.85 10.81 -3.88
CA ASP A 51 -19.66 11.54 -3.46
C ASP A 51 -18.46 11.08 -4.29
N PHE A 52 -18.00 11.95 -5.18
CA PHE A 52 -16.83 11.70 -6.03
C PHE A 52 -15.53 12.28 -5.46
N ASP A 53 -15.55 12.90 -4.28
CA ASP A 53 -14.36 13.49 -3.65
C ASP A 53 -13.60 12.48 -2.75
N GLY A 54 -14.24 11.35 -2.42
CA GLY A 54 -13.73 10.30 -1.55
C GLY A 54 -14.63 10.09 -0.34
N PHE A 55 -15.06 8.85 -0.11
CA PHE A 55 -15.95 8.54 1.01
C PHE A 55 -15.18 8.21 2.29
N LEU A 56 -15.59 8.83 3.40
CA LEU A 56 -15.09 8.54 4.75
C LEU A 56 -16.15 7.84 5.59
N GLY A 57 -15.75 6.77 6.25
CA GLY A 57 -16.46 6.17 7.36
C GLY A 57 -16.16 6.85 8.69
N ASP A 58 -17.09 6.70 9.62
CA ASP A 58 -17.01 7.22 11.00
C ASP A 58 -16.65 6.14 12.03
N VAL A 59 -16.61 4.86 11.62
CA VAL A 59 -16.22 3.73 12.45
C VAL A 59 -14.88 3.16 11.98
N MET A 60 -13.79 3.54 12.66
CA MET A 60 -12.47 2.93 12.45
C MET A 60 -12.45 1.49 13.00
N THR A 61 -12.01 0.55 12.17
CA THR A 61 -11.95 -0.87 12.48
C THR A 61 -10.55 -1.43 12.31
N VAL A 62 -10.25 -2.47 13.09
CA VAL A 62 -9.08 -3.33 12.91
C VAL A 62 -9.57 -4.75 12.69
N ASN A 63 -9.25 -5.35 11.55
CA ASN A 63 -9.78 -6.66 11.15
C ASN A 63 -11.32 -6.71 11.26
N LEU A 64 -11.99 -5.62 10.85
CA LEU A 64 -13.44 -5.40 10.92
C LEU A 64 -14.04 -5.33 12.35
N ALA A 65 -13.23 -5.32 13.40
CA ALA A 65 -13.68 -5.08 14.77
C ALA A 65 -13.52 -3.60 15.15
N TYR A 66 -14.52 -3.04 15.84
CA TYR A 66 -14.44 -1.69 16.39
C TYR A 66 -13.69 -1.68 17.73
N LYS A 67 -12.62 -0.90 17.82
CA LYS A 67 -11.76 -0.73 19.01
C LYS A 67 -11.44 -2.05 19.76
N PRO A 68 -10.89 -3.07 19.07
CA PRO A 68 -10.55 -4.33 19.71
C PRO A 68 -9.38 -4.18 20.67
N TYR A 69 -9.15 -5.25 21.45
CA TYR A 69 -7.93 -5.44 22.19
C TYR A 69 -7.17 -6.66 21.66
N PHE A 70 -5.86 -6.69 21.90
CA PHE A 70 -4.97 -7.80 21.58
C PHE A 70 -4.08 -8.07 22.79
N GLU A 71 -4.14 -9.30 23.32
CA GLU A 71 -3.29 -9.72 24.43
C GLU A 71 -1.91 -10.09 23.90
N VAL A 72 -0.88 -9.49 24.50
CA VAL A 72 0.51 -9.69 24.12
C VAL A 72 1.33 -10.18 25.30
N GLU A 73 2.36 -10.96 24.97
CA GLU A 73 3.42 -11.35 25.88
C GLU A 73 4.51 -10.27 25.90
N ARG A 74 5.32 -10.24 26.97
CA ARG A 74 6.45 -9.32 27.12
C ARG A 74 7.63 -9.64 26.20
N ARG A 75 7.45 -9.44 24.89
CA ARG A 75 8.43 -9.76 23.84
C ARG A 75 8.16 -8.96 22.56
N LYS A 76 8.98 -9.17 21.53
CA LYS A 76 8.77 -8.56 20.21
C LYS A 76 7.64 -9.25 19.44
N TYR A 77 6.82 -8.44 18.78
CA TYR A 77 5.80 -8.85 17.82
C TYR A 77 5.99 -8.09 16.52
N ARG A 78 5.73 -8.77 15.39
CA ARG A 78 5.66 -8.20 14.05
C ARG A 78 4.20 -7.95 13.70
N PHE A 79 3.90 -6.76 13.18
CA PHE A 79 2.56 -6.38 12.73
C PHE A 79 2.60 -5.93 11.28
N ARG A 80 1.75 -6.56 10.46
CA ARG A 80 1.58 -6.25 9.03
C ARG A 80 0.32 -5.45 8.85
N ILE A 81 0.47 -4.14 8.72
CA ILE A 81 -0.62 -3.18 8.68
C ILE A 81 -1.00 -2.91 7.22
N LEU A 82 -2.23 -3.21 6.84
CA LEU A 82 -2.82 -2.84 5.55
C LEU A 82 -3.85 -1.72 5.76
N ASN A 83 -3.75 -0.64 4.99
CA ASN A 83 -4.85 0.30 4.87
C ASN A 83 -5.84 -0.19 3.79
N ALA A 84 -7.01 -0.63 4.23
CA ALA A 84 -8.14 -1.11 3.41
C ALA A 84 -9.37 -0.17 3.49
N ALA A 85 -9.13 1.11 3.76
CA ALA A 85 -10.14 2.16 3.67
C ALA A 85 -10.53 2.47 2.22
N VAL A 86 -11.63 3.20 2.05
CA VAL A 86 -12.09 3.68 0.73
C VAL A 86 -11.28 4.91 0.29
N ALA A 87 -11.14 5.89 1.18
CA ALA A 87 -10.44 7.16 0.93
C ALA A 87 -9.61 7.69 2.12
N ARG A 88 -9.64 7.01 3.27
CA ARG A 88 -9.00 7.47 4.50
C ARG A 88 -7.51 7.13 4.56
N PHE A 89 -6.71 8.06 5.06
CA PHE A 89 -5.32 7.84 5.43
C PHE A 89 -5.22 7.66 6.95
N PHE A 90 -4.22 6.91 7.40
CA PHE A 90 -3.99 6.70 8.83
C PHE A 90 -2.56 7.09 9.20
N LYS A 91 -2.37 7.82 10.29
CA LYS A 91 -1.04 8.09 10.84
C LYS A 91 -0.96 7.47 12.22
N ILE A 92 -0.10 6.48 12.39
CA ILE A 92 -0.15 5.58 13.55
C ILE A 92 1.01 5.87 14.50
N ALA A 93 0.71 6.01 15.78
CA ALA A 93 1.69 6.05 16.87
C ALA A 93 1.28 5.15 18.04
N LEU A 94 2.20 4.88 18.95
CA LEU A 94 1.87 4.32 20.27
C LEU A 94 1.48 5.45 21.23
N SER A 95 0.52 5.17 22.12
CA SER A 95 -0.06 6.17 23.03
C SER A 95 0.94 6.81 24.01
N ASP A 96 2.10 6.19 24.20
CA ASP A 96 3.21 6.62 25.05
C ASP A 96 4.42 7.13 24.25
N ALA A 97 4.28 7.29 22.93
CA ALA A 97 5.36 7.63 22.00
C ALA A 97 6.53 6.62 21.98
N SER A 98 6.30 5.37 22.40
CA SER A 98 7.32 4.33 22.35
C SER A 98 7.80 4.06 20.92
N PRO A 99 9.11 3.77 20.74
CA PRO A 99 9.66 3.40 19.44
C PRO A 99 8.97 2.20 18.77
N ILE A 100 8.71 2.36 17.47
CA ILE A 100 8.25 1.36 16.50
C ILE A 100 9.40 1.12 15.50
N ILE A 101 9.68 -0.13 15.16
CA ILE A 101 10.73 -0.48 14.20
C ILE A 101 10.08 -0.84 12.86
N PHE A 102 10.18 0.02 11.86
CA PHE A 102 9.68 -0.20 10.52
C PHE A 102 10.65 -1.06 9.72
N ILE A 103 10.21 -2.19 9.19
CA ILE A 103 11.08 -3.19 8.55
C ILE A 103 10.74 -3.45 7.08
N ALA A 104 9.49 -3.23 6.67
CA ALA A 104 9.05 -3.42 5.29
C ALA A 104 7.96 -2.41 4.93
N ASN A 105 7.91 -2.07 3.65
CA ASN A 105 6.76 -1.43 3.05
C ASN A 105 6.14 -2.40 2.03
N ASP A 106 5.30 -1.87 1.15
CA ASP A 106 4.48 -2.60 0.19
C ASP A 106 5.27 -3.53 -0.75
N GLY A 107 6.47 -3.17 -1.21
CA GLY A 107 7.23 -4.02 -2.14
C GLY A 107 8.13 -5.07 -1.49
N ASN A 108 8.79 -4.76 -0.37
CA ASN A 108 9.55 -5.77 0.39
C ASN A 108 10.06 -5.23 1.73
N LEU A 109 10.83 -6.08 2.43
CA LEU A 109 11.75 -5.64 3.46
C LEU A 109 12.64 -4.51 2.93
N LEU A 110 12.84 -3.48 3.76
CA LEU A 110 13.78 -2.41 3.49
C LEU A 110 15.22 -2.97 3.48
N PRO A 111 16.21 -2.23 2.96
CA PRO A 111 17.63 -2.57 3.15
C PRO A 111 18.07 -2.54 4.62
N ARG A 112 17.48 -1.65 5.43
CA ARG A 112 17.74 -1.48 6.86
C ARG A 112 16.45 -1.12 7.59
N PRO A 113 16.29 -1.54 8.86
CA PRO A 113 15.16 -1.11 9.67
C PRO A 113 15.23 0.39 9.96
N VAL A 114 14.06 1.01 10.15
CA VAL A 114 13.94 2.43 10.53
C VAL A 114 13.21 2.53 11.86
N VAL A 115 13.81 3.16 12.86
CA VAL A 115 13.17 3.36 14.16
C VAL A 115 12.42 4.70 14.15
N LEU A 116 11.12 4.65 14.45
CA LEU A 116 10.19 5.78 14.42
C LEU A 116 9.41 5.84 15.73
N THR A 117 8.91 7.03 16.11
CA THR A 117 7.93 7.16 17.21
C THR A 117 6.49 7.29 16.70
N GLN A 118 6.34 7.59 15.41
CA GLN A 118 5.09 7.61 14.66
C GLN A 118 5.39 7.22 13.21
N LEU A 119 4.47 6.50 12.57
CA LEU A 119 4.56 6.17 11.16
C LEU A 119 4.23 7.41 10.31
N ASP A 120 4.58 7.36 9.02
CA ASP A 120 4.01 8.32 8.08
C ASP A 120 2.51 8.04 7.90
N GLU A 121 1.79 9.00 7.34
CA GLU A 121 0.41 8.84 6.93
C GLU A 121 0.30 7.77 5.83
N GLN A 122 -0.22 6.60 6.19
CA GLN A 122 -0.42 5.43 5.34
C GLN A 122 -1.61 5.64 4.40
N GLY A 123 -1.34 5.67 3.10
CA GLY A 123 -2.34 5.73 2.05
C GLY A 123 -3.05 4.40 1.81
N ILE A 124 -4.15 4.47 1.07
CA ILE A 124 -4.98 3.30 0.74
C ILE A 124 -4.13 2.30 -0.04
N ALA A 125 -4.25 1.01 0.32
CA ALA A 125 -3.47 -0.11 -0.18
C ALA A 125 -1.96 -0.11 0.13
N GLU A 126 -1.43 0.90 0.83
CA GLU A 126 -0.08 0.78 1.38
C GLU A 126 -0.05 -0.28 2.49
N ARG A 127 1.09 -0.97 2.60
CA ARG A 127 1.35 -1.95 3.67
C ARG A 127 2.57 -1.51 4.44
N TYR A 128 2.45 -1.42 5.76
CA TYR A 128 3.56 -1.15 6.67
C TYR A 128 3.81 -2.38 7.54
N ASP A 129 5.04 -2.87 7.54
CA ASP A 129 5.46 -4.00 8.36
C ASP A 129 6.38 -3.50 9.46
N ILE A 130 5.94 -3.66 10.70
CA ILE A 130 6.57 -3.05 11.87
C ILE A 130 6.83 -4.10 12.95
N VAL A 131 7.80 -3.80 13.82
CA VAL A 131 8.05 -4.55 15.05
C VAL A 131 7.85 -3.64 16.26
N ILE A 132 7.11 -4.14 17.24
CA ILE A 132 6.91 -3.51 18.55
C ILE A 132 7.50 -4.44 19.61
N ASP A 133 8.32 -3.90 20.49
CA ASP A 133 8.92 -4.64 21.60
C ASP A 133 8.15 -4.39 22.90
N PHE A 134 7.30 -5.34 23.28
CA PHE A 134 6.50 -5.24 24.51
C PHE A 134 7.26 -5.65 25.77
N SER A 135 8.51 -6.11 25.69
CA SER A 135 9.30 -6.49 26.87
C SER A 135 9.55 -5.32 27.83
N ARG A 136 9.53 -4.10 27.29
CA ARG A 136 9.67 -2.82 28.02
C ARG A 136 8.53 -2.51 28.98
N TYR A 137 7.36 -3.12 28.80
CA TYR A 137 6.17 -2.87 29.63
C TYR A 137 6.03 -3.93 30.72
N PRO A 138 5.60 -3.57 31.94
CA PRO A 138 5.30 -4.56 32.97
C PRO A 138 4.02 -5.35 32.64
N VAL A 139 3.90 -6.56 33.21
CA VAL A 139 2.64 -7.32 33.16
C VAL A 139 1.52 -6.51 33.81
N GLY A 140 0.34 -6.53 33.20
CA GLY A 140 -0.83 -5.73 33.58
C GLY A 140 -0.87 -4.34 32.95
N HIS A 141 0.19 -3.90 32.28
CA HIS A 141 0.20 -2.63 31.55
C HIS A 141 -0.68 -2.68 30.29
N LYS A 142 -1.09 -1.50 29.82
CA LYS A 142 -1.85 -1.31 28.58
C LYS A 142 -1.21 -0.19 27.76
N VAL A 143 -1.09 -0.41 26.46
CA VAL A 143 -0.63 0.59 25.49
C VAL A 143 -1.54 0.53 24.27
N TRP A 144 -1.81 1.67 23.63
CA TRP A 144 -2.72 1.72 22.48
C TRP A 144 -1.97 2.12 21.21
N MET A 145 -2.43 1.62 20.07
CA MET A 145 -2.22 2.34 18.81
C MET A 145 -3.23 3.48 18.70
N VAL A 146 -2.74 4.62 18.24
CA VAL A 146 -3.48 5.88 18.13
C VAL A 146 -3.39 6.36 16.68
N ASN A 147 -4.53 6.69 16.08
CA ASN A 147 -4.57 7.39 14.81
C ASN A 147 -4.45 8.91 15.07
N LEU A 148 -3.53 9.54 14.36
CA LEU A 148 -3.17 10.95 14.46
C LEU A 148 -3.66 11.77 13.26
N ALA A 149 -3.99 11.13 12.14
CA ALA A 149 -4.43 11.81 10.94
C ALA A 149 -5.91 12.17 11.07
N GLU A 150 -6.19 13.47 11.15
CA GLU A 150 -7.54 14.00 11.11
C GLU A 150 -7.99 14.22 9.67
N HIS A 151 -9.22 13.84 9.37
CA HIS A 151 -9.88 14.14 8.10
C HIS A 151 -11.17 14.93 8.31
N GLN A 152 -11.40 15.92 7.45
CA GLN A 152 -12.70 16.60 7.31
C GLN A 152 -13.47 16.14 6.07
N THR A 153 -12.77 15.61 5.07
CA THR A 153 -13.31 15.14 3.79
C THR A 153 -12.44 13.99 3.27
N GLY A 154 -12.93 13.20 2.31
CA GLY A 154 -12.13 12.14 1.68
C GLY A 154 -11.07 12.63 0.69
N ARG A 155 -10.87 13.96 0.58
CA ARG A 155 -9.92 14.52 -0.38
C ARG A 155 -8.47 14.23 -0.01
N LYS A 156 -8.12 14.47 1.25
CA LYS A 156 -6.79 14.32 1.86
C LYS A 156 -6.89 14.48 3.38
N PRO A 157 -5.84 14.12 4.14
CA PRO A 157 -5.72 14.54 5.53
C PRO A 157 -5.88 16.06 5.70
N HIS A 158 -6.64 16.48 6.72
CA HIS A 158 -6.76 17.88 7.10
C HIS A 158 -5.48 18.34 7.79
N GLU A 159 -5.12 17.63 8.86
CA GLU A 159 -3.90 17.86 9.64
C GLU A 159 -3.47 16.58 10.38
N ASP A 160 -2.21 16.59 10.83
CA ASP A 160 -1.66 15.58 11.72
C ASP A 160 -1.67 16.13 13.16
N LEU A 161 -2.44 15.48 14.03
CA LEU A 161 -2.52 15.85 15.44
C LEU A 161 -1.35 15.28 16.23
N SER A 162 -0.95 15.95 17.32
CA SER A 162 -0.07 15.34 18.30
C SER A 162 -0.78 14.18 19.02
N ILE A 163 -0.01 13.26 19.61
CA ILE A 163 -0.56 12.18 20.44
C ILE A 163 -1.46 12.74 21.56
N LYS A 164 -1.10 13.89 22.15
CA LYS A 164 -1.89 14.54 23.21
C LYS A 164 -3.25 15.02 22.68
N GLU A 165 -3.28 15.65 21.52
CA GLU A 165 -4.51 16.14 20.87
C GLU A 165 -5.40 14.97 20.46
N ALA A 166 -4.85 13.96 19.79
CA ALA A 166 -5.59 12.76 19.39
C ALA A 166 -6.18 11.99 20.60
N LEU A 167 -5.49 12.00 21.75
CA LEU A 167 -5.96 11.36 22.98
C LEU A 167 -6.92 12.21 23.81
N SER A 168 -7.09 13.50 23.47
CA SER A 168 -7.99 14.41 24.20
C SER A 168 -9.48 14.11 23.94
N GLY A 169 -9.78 13.45 22.82
CA GLY A 169 -11.15 13.20 22.36
C GLY A 169 -11.87 14.45 21.86
N GLN A 170 -11.13 15.50 21.48
CA GLN A 170 -11.68 16.78 21.02
C GLN A 170 -11.74 16.94 19.49
N SER A 171 -11.15 16.02 18.72
CA SER A 171 -11.24 16.04 17.26
C SER A 171 -12.67 15.75 16.82
N ASP A 172 -13.13 16.46 15.79
CA ASP A 172 -14.43 16.23 15.17
C ASP A 172 -14.45 14.97 14.29
N ASP A 173 -13.28 14.42 13.95
CA ASP A 173 -13.16 13.15 13.22
C ASP A 173 -13.21 11.96 14.20
N PRO A 174 -14.27 11.13 14.17
CA PRO A 174 -14.45 10.02 15.11
C PRO A 174 -13.41 8.88 14.93
N CYS A 175 -12.66 8.90 13.81
CA CYS A 175 -11.59 7.96 13.55
C CYS A 175 -10.23 8.42 14.12
N VAL A 176 -10.14 9.59 14.76
CA VAL A 176 -8.94 10.03 15.50
C VAL A 176 -8.92 9.41 16.90
N GLY A 177 -7.71 9.10 17.38
CA GLY A 177 -7.48 8.61 18.74
C GLY A 177 -7.25 7.10 18.82
N ARG A 178 -7.55 6.50 19.97
CA ARG A 178 -7.24 5.09 20.27
C ARG A 178 -8.09 4.15 19.41
N PHE A 179 -7.45 3.22 18.71
CA PHE A 179 -8.15 2.24 17.86
C PHE A 179 -7.81 0.78 18.14
N LEU A 180 -6.67 0.48 18.78
CA LEU A 180 -6.29 -0.88 19.17
C LEU A 180 -5.62 -0.85 20.55
N GLU A 181 -6.11 -1.65 21.50
CA GLU A 181 -5.52 -1.81 22.84
C GLU A 181 -4.62 -3.04 22.89
N PHE A 182 -3.35 -2.87 23.24
CA PHE A 182 -2.47 -3.98 23.62
C PHE A 182 -2.52 -4.19 25.14
N ARG A 183 -2.79 -5.43 25.56
CA ARG A 183 -2.80 -5.84 26.96
C ARG A 183 -1.60 -6.73 27.25
N ILE A 184 -0.69 -6.29 28.10
CA ILE A 184 0.49 -7.09 28.43
C ILE A 184 0.11 -8.07 29.54
N VAL A 185 -0.10 -9.34 29.19
CA VAL A 185 -0.75 -10.31 30.10
C VAL A 185 0.20 -11.25 30.83
N ARG A 186 1.40 -11.50 30.29
CA ARG A 186 2.39 -12.41 30.90
C ARG A 186 3.79 -12.25 30.30
N ASP A 187 4.78 -12.80 31.01
CA ASP A 187 6.10 -13.10 30.43
C ASP A 187 5.99 -14.26 29.42
N PRO A 188 6.82 -14.29 28.36
CA PRO A 188 6.77 -15.38 27.41
C PRO A 188 7.23 -16.71 28.05
N PRO A 189 6.64 -17.85 27.66
CA PRO A 189 6.95 -19.16 28.26
C PRO A 189 8.37 -19.66 27.93
N SER A 190 9.00 -19.06 26.92
CA SER A 190 10.37 -19.32 26.49
C SER A 190 11.07 -18.00 26.14
N PRO A 191 12.41 -17.92 26.19
CA PRO A 191 13.13 -16.73 25.76
C PRO A 191 12.75 -16.28 24.34
N ASP A 192 12.57 -14.98 24.14
CA ASP A 192 12.33 -14.40 22.82
C ASP A 192 13.62 -14.45 21.99
N LEU A 193 13.64 -15.38 21.03
CA LEU A 193 14.77 -15.62 20.14
C LEU A 193 14.77 -14.73 18.90
N SER A 194 13.71 -13.93 18.70
CA SER A 194 13.58 -13.06 17.55
C SER A 194 14.54 -11.87 17.60
N GLN A 195 14.86 -11.35 16.42
CA GLN A 195 15.79 -10.25 16.19
C GLN A 195 15.19 -9.28 15.16
N VAL A 196 15.72 -8.07 15.14
CA VAL A 196 15.58 -7.15 14.00
C VAL A 196 17.00 -6.75 13.58
N PRO A 197 17.59 -7.42 12.58
CA PRO A 197 18.96 -7.13 12.15
C PRO A 197 19.09 -5.74 11.54
N ASP A 198 20.26 -5.10 11.71
CA ASP A 198 20.56 -3.79 11.10
C ASP A 198 20.66 -3.84 9.57
N THR A 199 20.82 -5.04 8.99
CA THR A 199 20.81 -5.29 7.55
C THR A 199 19.74 -6.32 7.24
N LEU A 200 18.79 -5.93 6.40
CA LEU A 200 17.67 -6.75 5.96
C LEU A 200 17.93 -7.20 4.51
N ILE A 201 17.14 -6.73 3.54
CA ILE A 201 17.25 -7.14 2.13
C ILE A 201 17.70 -5.95 1.27
N PRO A 202 18.87 -5.99 0.62
CA PRO A 202 19.31 -4.90 -0.25
C PRO A 202 18.37 -4.75 -1.45
N ASN A 203 18.16 -3.50 -1.89
CA ASN A 203 17.46 -3.24 -3.14
C ASN A 203 18.22 -3.86 -4.33
N PRO A 204 17.52 -4.32 -5.38
CA PRO A 204 18.19 -4.74 -6.60
C PRO A 204 18.95 -3.57 -7.23
N ASP A 205 20.20 -3.82 -7.62
CA ASP A 205 21.02 -2.82 -8.31
C ASP A 205 20.60 -2.71 -9.78
N LEU A 206 19.86 -1.65 -10.09
CA LEU A 206 19.42 -1.37 -11.45
C LEU A 206 20.40 -0.49 -12.23
N SER A 207 21.50 -0.02 -11.61
CA SER A 207 22.39 1.01 -12.18
C SER A 207 23.01 0.61 -13.52
N LYS A 208 23.23 -0.69 -13.75
CA LYS A 208 23.86 -1.24 -14.96
C LYS A 208 22.88 -1.49 -16.11
N ILE A 209 21.57 -1.41 -15.88
CA ILE A 209 20.56 -1.65 -16.92
C ILE A 209 20.26 -0.31 -17.61
N PRO A 210 20.43 -0.14 -18.92
CA PRO A 210 20.13 1.14 -19.57
C PRO A 210 18.68 1.59 -19.37
N VAL A 211 18.45 2.90 -19.20
CA VAL A 211 17.09 3.47 -19.20
C VAL A 211 16.60 3.50 -20.64
N ALA A 212 15.57 2.72 -20.95
CA ALA A 212 15.00 2.62 -22.29
C ALA A 212 14.03 3.77 -22.62
N ALA A 213 13.32 4.29 -21.62
CA ALA A 213 12.42 5.43 -21.74
C ALA A 213 12.18 6.13 -20.40
N SER A 214 11.71 7.37 -20.48
CA SER A 214 11.16 8.12 -19.35
C SER A 214 9.73 8.53 -19.67
N ARG A 215 8.82 8.41 -18.69
CA ARG A 215 7.39 8.71 -18.85
C ARG A 215 6.88 9.63 -17.75
N THR A 216 5.82 10.37 -18.03
CA THR A 216 5.09 11.18 -17.04
C THR A 216 3.61 10.81 -17.03
N PHE A 217 3.09 10.52 -15.85
CA PHE A 217 1.67 10.34 -15.60
C PHE A 217 1.20 11.37 -14.60
N GLU A 218 0.23 12.18 -14.98
CA GLU A 218 -0.32 13.25 -14.13
C GLU A 218 -1.78 12.93 -13.80
N PHE A 219 -2.07 12.80 -12.52
CA PHE A 219 -3.34 12.40 -11.95
C PHE A 219 -4.13 13.64 -11.51
N GLY A 220 -5.41 13.70 -11.85
CA GLY A 220 -6.23 14.85 -11.47
C GLY A 220 -7.68 14.80 -11.95
N ARG A 221 -8.32 15.98 -11.90
CA ARG A 221 -9.72 16.21 -12.31
C ARG A 221 -9.85 16.82 -13.69
N GLY A 222 -11.09 16.87 -14.18
CA GLY A 222 -11.45 17.48 -15.45
C GLY A 222 -11.18 16.55 -16.61
N ALA A 223 -11.43 15.26 -16.39
CA ALA A 223 -11.22 14.24 -17.39
C ALA A 223 -12.26 14.37 -18.51
N ASP A 224 -11.76 14.41 -19.74
CA ASP A 224 -12.56 14.21 -20.93
C ASP A 224 -12.59 12.73 -21.30
N GLN A 225 -13.62 12.33 -22.04
CA GLN A 225 -13.67 11.01 -22.64
C GLN A 225 -13.73 11.16 -24.16
N THR A 226 -12.77 10.55 -24.85
CA THR A 226 -12.56 10.67 -26.29
C THR A 226 -13.05 9.46 -27.07
N THR A 227 -13.41 8.38 -26.38
CA THR A 227 -14.01 7.17 -26.94
C THR A 227 -15.42 6.97 -26.39
N SER A 228 -16.22 6.13 -27.04
CA SER A 228 -17.62 5.88 -26.65
C SER A 228 -17.95 4.39 -26.63
N ASP A 229 -16.93 3.54 -26.46
CA ASP A 229 -17.13 2.11 -26.38
C ASP A 229 -17.74 1.76 -25.01
N PRO A 230 -18.99 1.24 -24.96
CA PRO A 230 -19.66 0.94 -23.70
C PRO A 230 -19.02 -0.21 -22.91
N ILE A 231 -18.06 -0.94 -23.49
CA ILE A 231 -17.36 -2.05 -22.85
C ILE A 231 -16.06 -1.57 -22.22
N SER A 232 -15.34 -0.64 -22.85
CA SER A 232 -14.00 -0.24 -22.40
C SER A 232 -13.92 1.18 -21.86
N SER A 233 -14.80 2.10 -22.25
CA SER A 233 -14.78 3.51 -21.89
C SER A 233 -15.63 3.81 -20.66
N PHE A 234 -15.05 4.52 -19.70
CA PHE A 234 -15.74 4.98 -18.49
C PHE A 234 -15.75 6.51 -18.41
N PHE A 235 -16.71 7.06 -17.66
CA PHE A 235 -16.88 8.49 -17.51
C PHE A 235 -16.84 8.86 -16.03
N GLY A 236 -16.22 9.99 -15.72
CA GLY A 236 -16.22 10.54 -14.38
C GLY A 236 -15.31 11.77 -14.28
N PRO A 237 -15.31 12.47 -13.15
CA PRO A 237 -14.55 13.69 -12.99
C PRO A 237 -13.03 13.47 -12.98
N TRP A 238 -12.57 12.23 -12.75
CA TRP A 238 -11.17 11.89 -12.58
C TRP A 238 -10.56 11.22 -13.79
N GLY A 239 -9.27 11.48 -14.01
CA GLY A 239 -8.54 10.89 -15.12
C GLY A 239 -7.03 10.94 -14.92
N VAL A 240 -6.33 10.48 -15.96
CA VAL A 240 -4.88 10.51 -16.02
C VAL A 240 -4.43 11.11 -17.35
N LYS A 241 -3.45 12.00 -17.26
CA LYS A 241 -2.73 12.57 -18.40
C LYS A 241 -1.41 11.83 -18.58
N THR A 242 -1.16 11.38 -19.80
CA THR A 242 0.08 10.68 -20.17
C THR A 242 0.95 11.57 -21.05
N ASP A 243 2.23 11.71 -20.68
CA ASP A 243 3.29 12.41 -21.44
C ASP A 243 2.89 13.80 -21.97
N GLY A 244 2.18 14.58 -21.14
CA GLY A 244 1.76 15.94 -21.47
C GLY A 244 0.53 16.06 -22.38
N GLY A 245 -0.16 14.94 -22.64
CA GLY A 245 -1.39 14.88 -23.42
C GLY A 245 -2.61 15.47 -22.71
N GLN A 246 -3.79 14.97 -23.07
CA GLN A 246 -5.07 15.36 -22.45
C GLN A 246 -5.30 14.60 -21.13
N MET A 247 -6.06 15.21 -20.22
CA MET A 247 -6.58 14.52 -19.03
C MET A 247 -7.74 13.64 -19.47
N LEU A 248 -7.56 12.31 -19.46
CA LEU A 248 -8.55 11.38 -19.99
C LEU A 248 -9.10 10.45 -18.91
N ALA A 249 -10.41 10.21 -18.95
CA ALA A 249 -11.08 9.18 -18.15
C ALA A 249 -10.69 7.78 -18.64
N ALA A 250 -10.83 6.76 -17.80
CA ALA A 250 -10.42 5.40 -18.13
C ALA A 250 -11.01 4.89 -19.45
N ASP A 251 -10.15 4.27 -20.26
CA ASP A 251 -10.54 3.47 -21.42
C ASP A 251 -9.59 2.26 -21.53
N PHE A 252 -10.11 1.06 -21.39
CA PHE A 252 -9.29 -0.17 -21.41
C PHE A 252 -8.84 -0.58 -22.83
N GLY A 253 -9.42 0.03 -23.87
CA GLY A 253 -8.93 -0.07 -25.24
C GLY A 253 -7.70 0.81 -25.49
N ARG A 254 -7.43 1.79 -24.61
CA ARG A 254 -6.31 2.72 -24.75
C ARG A 254 -5.08 2.23 -23.99
N ILE A 255 -3.98 2.05 -24.72
CA ILE A 255 -2.67 1.72 -24.14
C ILE A 255 -1.94 3.03 -23.85
N SER A 256 -1.76 3.36 -22.57
CA SER A 256 -1.06 4.58 -22.16
C SER A 256 0.46 4.39 -22.09
N ALA A 257 0.95 3.17 -21.89
CA ALA A 257 2.37 2.86 -21.96
C ALA A 257 2.60 1.40 -22.39
N ALA A 258 3.71 1.19 -23.10
CA ALA A 258 4.12 -0.11 -23.63
C ALA A 258 5.63 -0.35 -23.41
N PRO A 259 6.12 -0.48 -22.16
CA PRO A 259 7.49 -0.92 -21.89
C PRO A 259 7.80 -2.27 -22.54
N ARG A 260 9.05 -2.45 -22.97
CA ARG A 260 9.51 -3.73 -23.53
C ARG A 260 10.05 -4.66 -22.45
N PHE A 261 9.88 -5.96 -22.66
CA PHE A 261 10.44 -6.99 -21.79
C PHE A 261 11.97 -6.85 -21.62
N GLY A 262 12.45 -7.04 -20.40
CA GLY A 262 13.83 -6.88 -19.97
C GLY A 262 14.31 -5.43 -19.79
N THR A 263 13.53 -4.43 -20.22
CA THR A 263 13.96 -3.03 -20.17
C THR A 263 13.70 -2.36 -18.83
N ARG A 264 14.44 -1.28 -18.57
CA ARG A 264 14.23 -0.39 -17.42
C ARG A 264 13.68 0.93 -17.89
N GLU A 265 12.68 1.46 -17.21
CA GLU A 265 12.17 2.81 -17.45
C GLU A 265 12.20 3.65 -16.18
N ILE A 266 12.06 4.97 -16.36
CA ILE A 266 11.87 5.94 -15.28
C ILE A 266 10.51 6.60 -15.44
N TRP A 267 9.62 6.45 -14.47
CA TRP A 267 8.30 7.06 -14.53
C TRP A 267 8.21 8.17 -13.50
N THR A 268 7.57 9.28 -13.87
CA THR A 268 7.26 10.38 -12.94
C THR A 268 5.76 10.49 -12.79
N LEU A 269 5.30 10.20 -11.58
CA LEU A 269 3.91 10.35 -11.16
C LEU A 269 3.73 11.75 -10.60
N LYS A 270 2.70 12.48 -11.05
CA LYS A 270 2.43 13.86 -10.65
C LYS A 270 1.00 14.02 -10.19
N ASN A 271 0.81 14.82 -9.15
CA ASN A 271 -0.50 15.32 -8.79
C ASN A 271 -0.72 16.66 -9.51
N GLY A 272 -1.62 16.68 -10.50
CA GLY A 272 -1.91 17.87 -11.29
C GLY A 272 -2.73 18.94 -10.54
N GLY A 273 -3.26 18.61 -9.35
CA GLY A 273 -4.13 19.48 -8.55
C GLY A 273 -3.61 19.78 -7.15
N GLY A 274 -4.24 20.78 -6.50
CA GLY A 274 -3.90 21.23 -5.14
C GLY A 274 -4.86 20.77 -4.03
N GLY A 275 -5.93 20.03 -4.37
CA GLY A 275 -7.02 19.75 -3.43
C GLY A 275 -7.07 18.34 -2.86
N TRP A 276 -6.32 17.38 -3.42
CA TRP A 276 -6.44 15.96 -3.10
C TRP A 276 -5.09 15.30 -2.97
N ASP A 277 -5.07 14.21 -2.21
CA ASP A 277 -3.98 13.25 -2.18
C ASP A 277 -4.36 12.02 -3.01
N HIS A 278 -3.37 11.44 -3.68
CA HIS A 278 -3.58 10.28 -4.54
C HIS A 278 -2.57 9.19 -4.21
N PRO A 279 -2.96 8.07 -3.56
CA PRO A 279 -2.12 6.89 -3.48
C PRO A 279 -2.17 6.20 -4.85
N ILE A 280 -1.11 6.31 -5.64
CA ILE A 280 -1.07 5.72 -6.98
C ILE A 280 -0.50 4.32 -6.90
N HIS A 281 -1.30 3.34 -7.31
CA HIS A 281 -0.88 1.96 -7.44
C HIS A 281 -0.49 1.65 -8.88
N ILE A 282 0.68 1.03 -9.06
CA ILE A 282 1.11 0.46 -10.34
C ILE A 282 1.10 -1.05 -10.16
N HIS A 283 0.37 -1.76 -11.03
CA HIS A 283 0.33 -3.23 -10.97
C HIS A 283 1.69 -3.83 -11.33
N PHE A 284 1.86 -5.11 -11.01
CA PHE A 284 2.93 -5.98 -11.50
C PHE A 284 4.35 -5.69 -11.02
N GLU A 285 4.94 -4.53 -11.32
CA GLU A 285 6.30 -4.19 -10.92
C GLU A 285 6.34 -3.37 -9.63
N GLU A 286 7.38 -3.60 -8.82
CA GLU A 286 7.70 -2.75 -7.67
C GLU A 286 8.81 -1.77 -8.03
N GLY A 287 8.54 -0.48 -7.99
CA GLY A 287 9.51 0.58 -8.31
C GLY A 287 10.34 1.04 -7.11
N GLN A 288 11.56 1.51 -7.39
CA GLN A 288 12.40 2.22 -6.44
C GLN A 288 12.23 3.74 -6.63
N ILE A 289 11.93 4.47 -5.56
CA ILE A 289 11.80 5.92 -5.62
C ILE A 289 13.18 6.56 -5.78
N LEU A 290 13.36 7.31 -6.88
CA LEU A 290 14.56 8.09 -7.16
C LEU A 290 14.47 9.50 -6.57
N ALA A 291 13.28 10.10 -6.61
CA ALA A 291 13.06 11.46 -6.12
C ALA A 291 11.61 11.69 -5.69
N ARG A 292 11.43 12.55 -4.68
CA ARG A 292 10.16 13.22 -4.37
C ARG A 292 10.31 14.70 -4.64
N ASP A 293 9.35 15.27 -5.35
CA ASP A 293 9.34 16.71 -5.67
C ASP A 293 10.66 17.19 -6.30
N GLY A 294 11.18 16.37 -7.22
CA GLY A 294 12.42 16.65 -7.95
C GLY A 294 13.73 16.40 -7.20
N SER A 295 13.70 15.94 -5.93
CA SER A 295 14.92 15.66 -5.17
C SER A 295 14.96 14.28 -4.51
N ALA A 296 16.11 13.61 -4.61
CA ALA A 296 16.41 12.37 -3.88
C ALA A 296 16.51 12.59 -2.36
N SER A 297 16.87 13.80 -1.91
CA SER A 297 16.95 14.14 -0.48
C SER A 297 15.58 14.09 0.21
N ASN A 298 14.51 14.26 -0.57
CA ASN A 298 13.13 14.26 -0.08
C ASN A 298 12.57 12.84 0.08
N VAL A 299 13.31 11.79 -0.32
CA VAL A 299 12.89 10.40 -0.15
C VAL A 299 13.18 9.95 1.29
N PRO A 300 12.14 9.77 2.13
CA PRO A 300 12.31 9.39 3.52
C PRO A 300 12.81 7.96 3.65
N ALA A 301 13.43 7.63 4.78
CA ALA A 301 14.09 6.34 4.98
C ALA A 301 13.14 5.14 4.81
N TRP A 302 11.87 5.26 5.23
CA TRP A 302 10.85 4.20 5.12
C TRP A 302 10.34 3.96 3.70
N GLU A 303 10.74 4.79 2.73
CA GLU A 303 10.41 4.61 1.31
C GLU A 303 11.61 4.27 0.43
N ARG A 304 12.80 4.07 1.04
CA ARG A 304 14.01 3.65 0.33
C ARG A 304 14.05 2.16 0.02
N GLY A 305 12.94 1.45 0.16
CA GLY A 305 12.73 0.10 -0.36
C GLY A 305 12.14 0.12 -1.78
N ARG A 306 11.62 -1.02 -2.23
CA ARG A 306 10.73 -1.09 -3.39
C ARG A 306 9.29 -0.88 -2.94
N LYS A 307 8.47 -0.23 -3.76
CA LYS A 307 7.06 0.06 -3.47
C LYS A 307 6.20 -0.24 -4.69
N ASP A 308 4.91 -0.43 -4.51
CA ASP A 308 3.91 -0.51 -5.57
C ASP A 308 2.76 0.49 -5.38
N VAL A 309 2.70 1.19 -4.24
CA VAL A 309 1.78 2.30 -3.99
C VAL A 309 2.57 3.56 -3.63
N TYR A 310 2.27 4.68 -4.29
CA TYR A 310 2.98 5.94 -4.16
C TYR A 310 2.02 7.07 -3.83
N ARG A 311 2.03 7.55 -2.58
CA ARG A 311 1.27 8.74 -2.24
C ARG A 311 1.82 9.99 -2.93
N LEU A 312 0.95 10.65 -3.67
CA LEU A 312 1.15 11.98 -4.23
C LEU A 312 0.39 13.01 -3.40
N ARG A 313 1.13 13.86 -2.69
CA ARG A 313 0.58 15.03 -1.98
C ARG A 313 0.19 16.12 -2.99
N PRO A 314 -0.57 17.17 -2.58
CA PRO A 314 -1.06 18.18 -3.50
C PRO A 314 0.07 18.92 -4.22
N GLY A 315 0.00 18.97 -5.56
CA GLY A 315 1.06 19.52 -6.42
C GLY A 315 2.40 18.75 -6.41
N GLY A 316 2.46 17.62 -5.69
CA GLY A 316 3.68 16.83 -5.51
C GLY A 316 3.96 15.86 -6.66
N SER A 317 5.14 15.26 -6.62
CA SER A 317 5.56 14.25 -7.59
C SER A 317 6.47 13.17 -7.00
N VAL A 318 6.42 11.99 -7.62
CA VAL A 318 7.29 10.84 -7.32
C VAL A 318 7.92 10.38 -8.61
N THR A 319 9.25 10.40 -8.69
CA THR A 319 10.01 9.79 -9.78
C THR A 319 10.54 8.45 -9.32
N LEU A 320 10.22 7.39 -10.06
CA LEU A 320 10.57 6.01 -9.74
C LEU A 320 11.27 5.31 -10.91
N THR A 321 11.97 4.23 -10.63
CA THR A 321 12.55 3.34 -11.65
C THR A 321 12.04 1.91 -11.48
N MET A 322 11.66 1.28 -12.59
CA MET A 322 11.16 -0.10 -12.67
C MET A 322 11.87 -0.84 -13.79
N GLN A 323 12.08 -2.14 -13.61
CA GLN A 323 12.58 -3.03 -14.66
C GLN A 323 11.52 -4.09 -14.96
N PHE A 324 11.04 -4.13 -16.20
CA PHE A 324 9.96 -5.01 -16.64
C PHE A 324 10.52 -6.34 -17.12
N ARG A 325 10.62 -7.34 -16.23
CA ARG A 325 11.51 -8.51 -16.47
C ARG A 325 10.89 -9.89 -16.35
N ASP A 326 9.71 -10.01 -15.74
CA ASP A 326 9.20 -11.33 -15.33
C ASP A 326 8.12 -11.87 -16.27
N PHE A 327 7.13 -11.05 -16.64
CA PHE A 327 5.97 -11.48 -17.42
C PHE A 327 5.50 -10.38 -18.39
N GLY A 328 5.00 -10.79 -19.55
CA GLY A 328 4.24 -9.92 -20.46
C GLY A 328 2.76 -9.88 -20.06
N GLY A 329 2.02 -8.84 -20.46
CA GLY A 329 0.60 -8.75 -20.12
C GLY A 329 0.03 -7.33 -20.18
N MET A 330 -1.28 -7.25 -19.96
CA MET A 330 -2.01 -6.01 -19.73
C MET A 330 -2.09 -5.76 -18.22
N PHE A 331 -1.75 -4.56 -17.80
CA PHE A 331 -1.67 -4.16 -16.40
C PHE A 331 -2.35 -2.81 -16.20
N MET A 332 -2.65 -2.50 -14.95
CA MET A 332 -3.33 -1.27 -14.57
C MET A 332 -2.40 -0.36 -13.77
N GLU A 333 -2.69 0.92 -13.83
CA GLU A 333 -2.16 1.94 -12.94
C GLU A 333 -3.32 2.88 -12.58
N HIS A 334 -3.49 3.15 -11.30
CA HIS A 334 -4.67 3.90 -10.83
C HIS A 334 -4.44 4.55 -9.47
N CYS A 335 -5.27 5.54 -9.16
CA CYS A 335 -5.41 5.99 -7.79
C CYS A 335 -6.16 4.93 -6.98
N HIS A 336 -5.68 4.63 -5.78
CA HIS A 336 -6.28 3.64 -4.88
C HIS A 336 -7.24 4.28 -3.86
N ASN A 337 -7.50 5.59 -3.96
CA ASN A 337 -8.78 6.11 -3.45
C ASN A 337 -9.86 5.55 -4.38
N THR A 338 -10.61 4.57 -3.88
CA THR A 338 -11.49 3.74 -4.71
C THR A 338 -12.65 4.54 -5.33
N THR A 339 -13.07 5.64 -4.70
CA THR A 339 -14.01 6.59 -5.31
C THR A 339 -13.41 7.26 -6.56
N HIS A 340 -12.13 7.63 -6.51
CA HIS A 340 -11.45 8.19 -7.67
C HIS A 340 -11.21 7.12 -8.74
N GLU A 341 -10.80 5.91 -8.34
CA GLU A 341 -10.58 4.75 -9.19
C GLU A 341 -11.78 4.45 -10.08
N ASP A 342 -12.97 4.34 -9.46
CA ASP A 342 -14.22 3.97 -10.14
C ASP A 342 -14.76 5.08 -11.05
N ASN A 343 -14.25 6.33 -10.96
CA ASN A 343 -14.87 7.50 -11.60
C ASN A 343 -13.90 8.51 -12.29
N ALA A 344 -12.88 8.17 -13.09
CA ALA A 344 -12.30 6.89 -13.45
C ALA A 344 -10.78 7.12 -13.58
N MET A 345 -10.10 7.33 -12.44
CA MET A 345 -8.68 7.68 -12.33
C MET A 345 -7.79 6.45 -12.51
N LEU A 346 -7.84 5.87 -13.70
CA LEU A 346 -7.25 4.59 -13.97
C LEU A 346 -6.87 4.50 -15.45
N LEU A 347 -5.72 3.88 -15.71
CA LEU A 347 -5.22 3.64 -17.05
C LEU A 347 -4.74 2.19 -17.21
N ARG A 348 -4.66 1.77 -18.47
CA ARG A 348 -4.02 0.53 -18.88
C ARG A 348 -2.63 0.82 -19.44
N TRP A 349 -1.67 -0.02 -19.07
CA TRP A 349 -0.38 -0.14 -19.74
C TRP A 349 -0.08 -1.63 -19.99
N GLU A 350 0.90 -1.93 -20.82
CA GLU A 350 1.21 -3.33 -21.15
C GLU A 350 2.71 -3.57 -21.36
N ILE A 351 3.14 -4.81 -21.15
CA ILE A 351 4.50 -5.24 -21.48
C ILE A 351 4.43 -6.04 -22.79
N ASP A 352 5.02 -5.52 -23.86
CA ASP A 352 5.03 -6.14 -25.19
C ASP A 352 6.44 -6.15 -25.84
N ASP A 353 6.67 -7.10 -26.73
CA ASP A 353 7.93 -7.36 -27.43
C ASP A 353 7.91 -6.93 -28.91
N GLY A 354 6.89 -6.18 -29.38
CA GLY A 354 6.71 -5.92 -30.81
C GLY A 354 5.95 -4.66 -31.22
N GLY A 355 5.45 -3.86 -30.29
CA GLY A 355 4.73 -2.60 -30.56
C GLY A 355 3.25 -2.78 -30.95
N GLY A 356 2.64 -3.93 -30.63
CA GLY A 356 1.21 -4.17 -30.81
C GLY A 356 0.54 -4.61 -29.51
N ALA A 357 -0.78 -4.47 -29.40
CA ALA A 357 -1.51 -4.85 -28.19
C ALA A 357 -1.18 -6.29 -27.74
N PHE A 358 -0.97 -6.50 -26.44
CA PHE A 358 -0.74 -7.84 -25.91
C PHE A 358 -2.05 -8.65 -25.95
N LEU A 359 -2.27 -9.39 -27.04
CA LEU A 359 -3.48 -10.19 -27.25
C LEU A 359 -3.26 -11.69 -26.96
N ARG A 360 -2.12 -12.08 -26.40
CA ARG A 360 -1.83 -13.50 -26.14
C ARG A 360 -2.58 -13.95 -24.89
N PRO A 361 -3.52 -14.91 -24.97
CA PRO A 361 -4.17 -15.43 -23.79
C PRO A 361 -3.12 -16.06 -22.86
N LEU A 362 -2.99 -15.54 -21.64
CA LEU A 362 -2.14 -16.18 -20.63
C LEU A 362 -2.90 -17.38 -20.06
N PRO A 363 -2.24 -18.54 -19.91
CA PRO A 363 -2.81 -19.65 -19.16
C PRO A 363 -3.22 -19.20 -17.75
N THR A 364 -4.42 -19.54 -17.33
CA THR A 364 -4.91 -19.21 -15.98
C THR A 364 -4.09 -19.99 -14.95
N PRO A 365 -3.47 -19.32 -13.96
CA PRO A 365 -2.83 -20.00 -12.86
C PRO A 365 -3.88 -20.64 -11.95
N ILE A 366 -3.74 -21.92 -11.66
CA ILE A 366 -4.57 -22.68 -10.73
C ILE A 366 -3.69 -23.03 -9.53
N PRO A 367 -3.78 -22.26 -8.43
CA PRO A 367 -3.01 -22.56 -7.24
C PRO A 367 -3.51 -23.85 -6.60
N THR A 368 -2.57 -24.70 -6.18
CA THR A 368 -2.80 -25.92 -5.40
C THR A 368 -1.80 -25.95 -4.23
N PRO A 369 -2.05 -26.75 -3.18
CA PRO A 369 -1.09 -26.92 -2.09
C PRO A 369 0.30 -27.42 -2.54
N GLN A 370 0.40 -28.03 -3.73
CA GLN A 370 1.65 -28.56 -4.31
C GLN A 370 2.32 -27.60 -5.31
N GLY A 371 1.76 -26.40 -5.52
CA GLY A 371 2.25 -25.42 -6.47
C GLY A 371 1.18 -24.91 -7.42
N VAL A 372 1.56 -24.10 -8.40
CA VAL A 372 0.65 -23.54 -9.39
C VAL A 372 0.74 -24.35 -10.68
N ARG A 373 -0.40 -24.86 -11.17
CA ARG A 373 -0.50 -25.39 -12.54
C ARG A 373 -1.14 -24.34 -13.44
N PHE A 374 -0.84 -24.36 -14.72
CA PHE A 374 -1.37 -23.40 -15.68
C PHE A 374 -2.35 -24.11 -16.62
N GLN A 375 -3.57 -23.57 -16.73
CA GLN A 375 -4.58 -24.10 -17.64
C GLN A 375 -4.73 -23.16 -18.84
N ALA A 376 -4.61 -23.68 -20.06
CA ALA A 376 -4.90 -22.92 -21.26
C ALA A 376 -6.38 -22.46 -21.23
N PRO A 377 -6.68 -21.23 -21.68
CA PRO A 377 -8.06 -20.76 -21.75
C PRO A 377 -8.90 -21.71 -22.60
N SER A 378 -10.08 -22.08 -22.09
CA SER A 378 -10.99 -23.01 -22.78
C SER A 378 -11.72 -22.34 -23.93
N ASP A 379 -11.90 -21.02 -23.86
CA ASP A 379 -12.56 -20.20 -24.87
C ASP A 379 -11.75 -18.93 -25.10
N ILE A 380 -11.45 -18.63 -26.37
CA ILE A 380 -10.91 -17.33 -26.77
C ILE A 380 -11.97 -16.65 -27.62
N LEU A 381 -12.49 -15.51 -27.16
CA LEU A 381 -13.50 -14.76 -27.90
C LEU A 381 -12.93 -14.39 -29.29
N PRO A 382 -13.61 -14.72 -30.41
CA PRO A 382 -13.13 -14.37 -31.75
C PRO A 382 -12.94 -12.87 -31.99
N SER A 383 -13.56 -12.03 -31.16
CA SER A 383 -13.41 -10.57 -31.15
C SER A 383 -12.17 -10.07 -30.41
N ALA A 384 -11.50 -10.91 -29.61
CA ALA A 384 -10.30 -10.50 -28.87
C ALA A 384 -9.10 -10.17 -29.78
N PHE A 385 -9.19 -10.48 -31.07
CA PHE A 385 -8.12 -10.31 -32.05
C PHE A 385 -8.49 -9.41 -33.25
N ARG A 386 -9.63 -8.71 -33.21
CA ARG A 386 -10.08 -7.86 -34.32
C ARG A 386 -9.77 -6.40 -34.12
#